data_AF-A0A950JCH6-F1
#
_entry.id   AF-A0A950JCH6-F1
#
_cell.length_a   1.000
_cell.length_b   1.000
_cell.length_c   1.000
_cell.angle_alpha   90.00
_cell.angle_beta   90.00
_cell.angle_gamma   90.00
#
_symmetry.space_group_name_H-M   'P 1'
#
loop_
_entity.id
_entity.type
_entity.pdbx_description
1 polymer ?
#
loop_
_entity_poly.entity_id
_entity_poly.type
_entity_poly.pdbx_seq_one_letter_code
_entity_poly.pdbx_strand_id
1 'polypeptide(L)'
;MIGFNFPWEHSRERGAISLGALALFACVPFGDAIAGPVCTPTGFVRDSINLTAALINPGDISGDVDATGCNIGVYFTQNGHVRNANVHGANYFGIVNNGAKVEVENSTISDIGEKPFNGTQHGVAIYWAFGSAAKGNIHDNFIWNYQKGGIVVNGPNASSNIQNNTVIGLGPVNFIAQNGIQAGYGADTQIQQNTVSGNSYTGANFASSGGILLVGGDCYGGPATTNTRVQNNTGLGNDVGVWFSNLDASCNPVSTSTKDAAHGNALVNNAVNNTTGNGAGPYQAGVSDQGSGDVIQNNYICGPGYPATDTNGLFAIDTTATNNPTVKNNTICSAAPAAMASANLLAAPRGGAAKASPAQ
;
A
#
# COMPACT_ATOMS: atom_id res chain seq x y z
N MET A 1 -0.44 -55.49 13.27
CA MET A 1 0.57 -56.17 14.10
C MET A 1 0.78 -55.26 15.32
N ILE A 2 0.29 -55.71 16.49
CA ILE A 2 0.48 -55.19 17.87
C ILE A 2 -0.07 -53.77 18.10
N GLY A 3 -1.20 -53.50 18.79
CA GLY A 3 -1.70 -54.00 20.09
C GLY A 3 -1.22 -53.05 21.20
N PHE A 4 -2.04 -52.31 21.96
CA PHE A 4 -2.89 -52.81 23.05
C PHE A 4 -3.96 -51.80 23.51
N ASN A 5 -4.99 -52.39 24.15
CA ASN A 5 -6.27 -51.88 24.64
C ASN A 5 -6.25 -51.40 26.12
N PHE A 6 -7.12 -50.42 26.44
CA PHE A 6 -8.10 -50.29 27.57
C PHE A 6 -7.72 -50.67 29.04
N PRO A 7 -8.34 -50.07 30.09
CA PRO A 7 -9.78 -50.20 30.35
C PRO A 7 -10.56 -49.05 30.99
N TRP A 8 -11.87 -49.25 30.92
CA TRP A 8 -12.99 -48.57 31.56
C TRP A 8 -13.06 -48.79 33.08
N GLU A 9 -13.74 -47.88 33.80
CA GLU A 9 -14.57 -48.28 34.94
C GLU A 9 -15.78 -47.33 35.12
N HIS A 10 -16.95 -47.93 35.34
CA HIS A 10 -18.22 -47.30 35.72
C HIS A 10 -18.43 -47.54 37.22
N SER A 11 -18.88 -46.54 37.99
CA SER A 11 -19.58 -46.79 39.26
C SER A 11 -20.73 -45.80 39.47
N ARG A 12 -21.86 -46.32 39.93
CA ARG A 12 -23.14 -45.64 40.20
C ARG A 12 -23.16 -44.94 41.57
N GLU A 13 -23.93 -43.83 41.58
CA GLU A 13 -24.82 -43.27 42.61
C GLU A 13 -24.40 -43.16 44.09
N ARG A 14 -24.55 -41.94 44.65
CA ARG A 14 -25.48 -41.62 45.76
C ARG A 14 -25.71 -40.11 45.84
N GLY A 15 -26.98 -39.72 45.93
CA GLY A 15 -27.43 -38.34 45.93
C GLY A 15 -27.15 -37.56 47.22
N ALA A 16 -27.12 -36.25 47.08
CA ALA A 16 -27.50 -35.29 48.11
C ALA A 16 -28.22 -34.13 47.41
N ILE A 17 -29.49 -33.94 47.79
CA ILE A 17 -30.33 -32.83 47.41
C ILE A 17 -29.82 -31.60 48.15
N SER A 18 -29.43 -30.56 47.42
CA SER A 18 -29.25 -29.20 47.95
C SER A 18 -30.09 -28.26 47.11
N LEU A 19 -31.20 -27.78 47.69
CA LEU A 19 -31.95 -26.64 47.20
C LEU A 19 -31.02 -25.41 47.18
N GLY A 20 -30.95 -24.69 46.06
CA GLY A 20 -30.27 -23.40 46.04
C GLY A 20 -30.26 -22.73 44.67
N ALA A 21 -31.10 -21.71 44.53
CA ALA A 21 -31.08 -20.65 43.52
C ALA A 21 -31.34 -21.06 42.05
N LEU A 22 -32.60 -20.91 41.64
CA LEU A 22 -33.01 -20.70 40.26
C LEU A 22 -32.42 -19.35 39.78
N ALA A 23 -31.24 -19.38 39.16
CA ALA A 23 -30.72 -18.24 38.45
C ALA A 23 -31.55 -18.04 37.18
N LEU A 24 -32.35 -16.97 37.14
CA LEU A 24 -32.88 -16.44 35.89
C LEU A 24 -31.68 -16.14 34.98
N PHE A 25 -31.49 -16.95 33.95
CA PHE A 25 -30.71 -16.53 32.78
C PHE A 25 -31.49 -15.40 32.13
N ALA A 26 -31.12 -14.16 32.46
CA ALA A 26 -31.48 -13.01 31.67
C ALA A 26 -30.96 -13.26 30.25
N CYS A 27 -31.90 -13.46 29.32
CA CYS A 27 -31.61 -13.45 27.90
C CYS A 27 -31.03 -12.08 27.58
N VAL A 28 -29.71 -12.03 27.35
CA VAL A 28 -29.05 -10.82 26.88
C VAL A 28 -29.67 -10.55 25.50
N PRO A 29 -30.28 -9.39 25.27
CA PRO A 29 -30.78 -9.07 23.94
C PRO A 29 -29.59 -9.12 22.99
N PHE A 30 -29.73 -9.91 21.92
CA PHE A 30 -28.84 -9.82 20.77
C PHE A 30 -28.76 -8.34 20.41
N GLY A 31 -27.55 -7.77 20.49
CA GLY A 31 -27.33 -6.38 20.13
C GLY A 31 -27.94 -6.12 18.75
N ASP A 32 -28.65 -5.02 18.63
CA ASP A 32 -29.22 -4.57 17.37
C ASP A 32 -28.14 -4.68 16.28
N ALA A 33 -28.47 -5.37 15.19
CA ALA A 33 -27.62 -5.39 14.01
C ALA A 33 -27.35 -3.94 13.63
N ILE A 34 -26.10 -3.48 13.77
CA ILE A 34 -25.69 -2.17 13.27
C ILE A 34 -26.02 -2.18 11.79
N ALA A 35 -26.93 -1.29 11.36
CA ALA A 35 -27.27 -1.16 9.95
C ALA A 35 -25.97 -0.95 9.17
N GLY A 36 -25.73 -1.79 8.16
CA GLY A 36 -24.55 -1.67 7.30
C GLY A 36 -24.48 -0.27 6.66
N PRO A 37 -23.29 0.17 6.21
CA PRO A 37 -23.11 1.50 5.66
C PRO A 37 -24.07 1.74 4.50
N VAL A 38 -24.70 2.92 4.47
CA VAL A 38 -25.55 3.33 3.35
C VAL A 38 -24.65 3.77 2.20
N CYS A 39 -24.40 2.86 1.26
CA CYS A 39 -23.55 3.12 0.11
C CYS A 39 -24.23 4.09 -0.87
N THR A 40 -23.74 5.33 -0.91
CA THR A 40 -24.35 6.42 -1.67
C THR A 40 -23.60 6.64 -3.00
N PRO A 41 -24.28 6.72 -4.15
CA PRO A 41 -23.63 7.00 -5.43
C PRO A 41 -22.86 8.32 -5.41
N THR A 42 -21.61 8.31 -5.88
CA THR A 42 -20.69 9.46 -5.80
C THR A 42 -20.68 10.34 -7.05
N GLY A 43 -21.12 9.80 -8.18
CA GLY A 43 -20.89 10.37 -9.51
C GLY A 43 -19.48 10.10 -10.05
N PHE A 44 -18.59 9.46 -9.27
CA PHE A 44 -17.27 9.06 -9.69
C PHE A 44 -17.35 7.71 -10.42
N VAL A 45 -17.06 7.72 -11.72
CA VAL A 45 -17.23 6.54 -12.58
C VAL A 45 -15.89 5.85 -12.84
N ARG A 46 -15.84 4.54 -12.59
CA ARG A 46 -14.73 3.64 -12.97
C ARG A 46 -15.31 2.33 -13.49
N ASP A 47 -14.72 1.77 -14.55
CA ASP A 47 -15.20 0.54 -15.22
C ASP A 47 -16.67 0.61 -15.64
N SER A 48 -17.10 1.80 -16.08
CA SER A 48 -18.50 2.10 -16.42
C SER A 48 -19.50 1.95 -15.26
N ILE A 49 -19.02 1.92 -14.02
CA ILE A 49 -19.83 1.86 -12.79
C ILE A 49 -19.75 3.20 -12.07
N ASN A 50 -20.89 3.77 -11.68
CA ASN A 50 -20.94 4.88 -10.74
C ASN A 50 -20.66 4.34 -9.33
N LEU A 51 -19.45 4.59 -8.83
CA LEU A 51 -19.00 4.05 -7.55
C LEU A 51 -19.80 4.65 -6.39
N THR A 52 -20.10 3.82 -5.41
CA THR A 52 -20.76 4.24 -4.16
C THR A 52 -19.74 4.49 -3.04
N ALA A 53 -20.03 5.41 -2.12
CA ALA A 53 -19.21 5.67 -0.94
C ALA A 53 -19.99 5.50 0.37
N ALA A 54 -19.31 5.09 1.44
CA ALA A 54 -19.89 5.09 2.78
C ALA A 54 -20.07 6.53 3.30
N LEU A 55 -19.10 7.41 3.05
CA LEU A 55 -19.16 8.84 3.38
C LEU A 55 -18.82 9.71 2.16
N ILE A 56 -19.61 10.76 1.94
CA ILE A 56 -19.38 11.78 0.89
C ILE A 56 -19.23 13.15 1.54
N ASN A 57 -18.11 13.82 1.31
CA ASN A 57 -17.79 15.15 1.83
C ASN A 57 -18.11 15.34 3.32
N PRO A 58 -17.64 14.45 4.22
CA PRO A 58 -17.96 14.57 5.64
C PRO A 58 -17.27 15.75 6.34
N GLY A 59 -16.39 16.49 5.65
CA GLY A 59 -15.54 17.51 6.26
C GLY A 59 -14.40 16.87 7.05
N ASP A 60 -14.40 17.07 8.37
CA ASP A 60 -13.45 16.46 9.30
C ASP A 60 -13.99 15.12 9.82
N ILE A 61 -13.22 14.05 9.69
CA ILE A 61 -13.57 12.74 10.23
C ILE A 61 -12.49 12.17 11.15
N SER A 62 -12.95 11.39 12.12
CA SER A 62 -12.17 10.58 13.05
C SER A 62 -13.00 9.37 13.45
N GLY A 63 -12.37 8.35 14.03
CA GLY A 63 -13.05 7.11 14.42
C GLY A 63 -13.23 6.13 13.26
N ASP A 64 -14.12 5.16 13.47
CA ASP A 64 -14.27 4.02 12.57
C ASP A 64 -15.17 4.32 11.36
N VAL A 65 -14.74 3.88 10.17
CA VAL A 65 -15.48 3.95 8.91
C VAL A 65 -15.42 2.56 8.27
N ASP A 66 -16.40 1.73 8.61
CA ASP A 66 -16.66 0.46 7.93
C ASP A 66 -17.37 0.73 6.60
N ALA A 67 -16.67 0.46 5.51
CA ALA A 67 -17.15 0.62 4.14
C ALA A 67 -17.48 -0.73 3.48
N THR A 68 -17.66 -1.79 4.27
CA THR A 68 -18.06 -3.11 3.77
C THR A 68 -19.35 -3.01 2.95
N GLY A 69 -19.29 -3.45 1.70
CA GLY A 69 -20.39 -3.38 0.75
C GLY A 69 -20.41 -2.11 -0.13
N CYS A 70 -19.59 -1.10 0.19
CA CYS A 70 -19.44 0.10 -0.62
C CYS A 70 -18.18 0.02 -1.51
N ASN A 71 -18.14 0.85 -2.57
CA ASN A 71 -16.95 0.93 -3.41
C ASN A 71 -15.85 1.79 -2.80
N ILE A 72 -16.24 2.86 -2.12
CA ILE A 72 -15.35 3.85 -1.56
C ILE A 72 -15.65 3.98 -0.05
N GLY A 73 -14.62 4.08 0.78
CA GLY A 73 -14.83 4.44 2.19
C GLY A 73 -15.24 5.89 2.34
N VAL A 74 -14.35 6.81 1.96
CA VAL A 74 -14.58 8.26 2.08
C VAL A 74 -14.29 8.94 0.75
N TYR A 75 -15.26 9.70 0.24
CA TYR A 75 -15.16 10.40 -1.03
C TYR A 75 -15.23 11.92 -0.84
N PHE A 76 -14.21 12.64 -1.31
CA PHE A 76 -14.11 14.10 -1.21
C PHE A 76 -14.13 14.76 -2.59
N THR A 77 -15.03 15.73 -2.75
CA THR A 77 -15.01 16.80 -3.76
C THR A 77 -14.95 18.19 -3.12
N GLN A 78 -14.98 18.25 -1.79
CA GLN A 78 -14.81 19.44 -0.96
C GLN A 78 -13.68 19.21 0.05
N ASN A 79 -13.16 20.30 0.61
CA ASN A 79 -12.07 20.22 1.58
C ASN A 79 -12.47 19.38 2.80
N GLY A 80 -11.50 18.69 3.36
CA GLY A 80 -11.74 17.83 4.51
C GLY A 80 -10.45 17.39 5.18
N HIS A 81 -10.62 16.63 6.26
CA HIS A 81 -9.51 16.12 7.04
C HIS A 81 -9.86 14.74 7.58
N VAL A 82 -9.02 13.75 7.30
CA VAL A 82 -9.11 12.41 7.90
C VAL A 82 -8.03 12.30 8.96
N ARG A 83 -8.42 12.25 10.24
CA ARG A 83 -7.47 12.20 11.37
C ARG A 83 -7.91 11.22 12.44
N ASN A 84 -7.00 10.37 12.92
CA ASN A 84 -7.32 9.34 13.92
C ASN A 84 -8.52 8.48 13.49
N ALA A 85 -8.59 8.16 12.20
CA ALA A 85 -9.65 7.35 11.62
C ALA A 85 -9.19 5.91 11.38
N ASN A 86 -10.13 4.98 11.32
CA ASN A 86 -9.95 3.61 10.85
C ASN A 86 -10.88 3.40 9.65
N VAL A 87 -10.36 3.46 8.42
CA VAL A 87 -11.15 3.32 7.18
C VAL A 87 -10.89 1.94 6.57
N HIS A 88 -11.91 1.11 6.40
CA HIS A 88 -11.71 -0.25 5.91
C HIS A 88 -12.88 -0.86 5.13
N GLY A 89 -12.63 -1.97 4.45
CA GLY A 89 -13.66 -2.83 3.86
C GLY A 89 -14.19 -2.44 2.47
N ALA A 90 -13.80 -1.29 1.94
CA ALA A 90 -14.20 -0.84 0.60
C ALA A 90 -13.53 -1.68 -0.51
N ASN A 91 -14.27 -2.01 -1.58
CA ASN A 91 -13.73 -2.88 -2.64
C ASN A 91 -12.97 -2.16 -3.78
N TYR A 92 -13.08 -0.83 -3.92
CA TYR A 92 -12.32 -0.05 -4.89
C TYR A 92 -11.29 0.87 -4.24
N PHE A 93 -11.73 1.71 -3.30
CA PHE A 93 -10.86 2.74 -2.70
C PHE A 93 -11.16 2.94 -1.22
N GLY A 94 -10.14 3.13 -0.38
CA GLY A 94 -10.35 3.52 1.01
C GLY A 94 -10.81 4.98 1.09
N ILE A 95 -9.93 5.89 0.67
CA ILE A 95 -10.20 7.33 0.62
C ILE A 95 -9.92 7.85 -0.79
N VAL A 96 -10.84 8.65 -1.34
CA VAL A 96 -10.68 9.31 -2.63
C VAL A 96 -10.78 10.82 -2.45
N ASN A 97 -9.77 11.54 -2.91
CA ASN A 97 -9.82 12.97 -3.12
C ASN A 97 -9.95 13.26 -4.63
N ASN A 98 -11.12 13.76 -5.03
CA ASN A 98 -11.45 14.09 -6.41
C ASN A 98 -11.58 15.61 -6.60
N GLY A 99 -10.49 16.33 -6.30
CA GLY A 99 -10.34 17.74 -6.67
C GLY A 99 -10.39 18.75 -5.53
N ALA A 100 -10.23 18.32 -4.27
CA ALA A 100 -10.26 19.18 -3.09
C ALA A 100 -8.91 19.23 -2.35
N LYS A 101 -8.81 20.03 -1.29
CA LYS A 101 -7.72 19.96 -0.31
C LYS A 101 -8.11 19.04 0.85
N VAL A 102 -7.49 17.87 0.92
CA VAL A 102 -7.75 16.85 1.95
C VAL A 102 -6.44 16.45 2.61
N GLU A 103 -6.34 16.69 3.91
CA GLU A 103 -5.25 16.16 4.74
C GLU A 103 -5.66 14.77 5.27
N VAL A 104 -4.73 13.81 5.25
CA VAL A 104 -4.94 12.47 5.82
C VAL A 104 -3.79 12.17 6.76
N GLU A 105 -4.07 12.16 8.06
CA GLU A 105 -3.06 11.99 9.09
C GLU A 105 -3.43 10.98 10.17
N ASN A 106 -2.43 10.36 10.80
CA ASN A 106 -2.59 9.56 12.02
C ASN A 106 -3.71 8.51 11.94
N SER A 107 -3.95 7.93 10.77
CA SER A 107 -5.10 7.07 10.50
C SER A 107 -4.66 5.67 10.06
N THR A 108 -5.53 4.69 10.27
CA THR A 108 -5.39 3.34 9.73
C THR A 108 -6.29 3.18 8.52
N ILE A 109 -5.74 2.71 7.40
CA ILE A 109 -6.51 2.39 6.20
C ILE A 109 -6.19 0.95 5.82
N SER A 110 -7.20 0.08 5.79
CA SER A 110 -6.94 -1.35 5.63
C SER A 110 -8.06 -2.13 4.94
N ASP A 111 -7.76 -3.37 4.55
CA ASP A 111 -8.73 -4.28 3.93
C ASP A 111 -9.39 -3.72 2.66
N ILE A 112 -8.61 -2.99 1.84
CA ILE A 112 -9.11 -2.29 0.66
C ILE A 112 -8.93 -3.14 -0.61
N GLY A 113 -10.04 -3.47 -1.26
CA GLY A 113 -10.08 -4.28 -2.47
C GLY A 113 -11.11 -5.41 -2.41
N GLU A 114 -11.25 -6.12 -3.51
CA GLU A 114 -12.22 -7.21 -3.67
C GLU A 114 -11.90 -8.39 -2.76
N LYS A 115 -12.91 -9.12 -2.30
CA LYS A 115 -12.73 -10.29 -1.43
C LYS A 115 -13.36 -11.52 -2.11
N PRO A 116 -12.57 -12.53 -2.53
CA PRO A 116 -11.11 -12.62 -2.45
C PRO A 116 -10.40 -11.64 -3.41
N PHE A 117 -9.15 -11.26 -3.09
CA PHE A 117 -8.32 -10.43 -3.97
C PHE A 117 -8.01 -11.15 -5.28
N ASN A 118 -7.88 -10.37 -6.35
CA ASN A 118 -7.60 -10.87 -7.70
C ASN A 118 -6.84 -9.81 -8.54
N GLY A 119 -6.70 -10.05 -9.85
CA GLY A 119 -5.90 -9.24 -10.77
C GLY A 119 -6.56 -8.00 -11.40
N THR A 120 -7.78 -7.61 -11.01
CA THR A 120 -8.58 -6.52 -11.63
C THR A 120 -8.00 -5.10 -11.49
N GLN A 121 -6.87 -4.92 -10.79
CA GLN A 121 -6.27 -3.59 -10.54
C GLN A 121 -7.16 -2.66 -9.69
N HIS A 122 -8.06 -3.24 -8.88
CA HIS A 122 -8.85 -2.54 -7.86
C HIS A 122 -8.12 -2.50 -6.51
N GLY A 123 -8.71 -1.79 -5.55
CA GLY A 123 -8.24 -1.68 -4.18
C GLY A 123 -7.01 -0.80 -4.02
N VAL A 124 -7.25 0.51 -3.98
CA VAL A 124 -6.24 1.52 -3.63
C VAL A 124 -6.61 2.17 -2.30
N ALA A 125 -5.73 2.13 -1.30
CA ALA A 125 -6.08 2.58 0.04
C ALA A 125 -6.37 4.08 0.09
N ILE A 126 -5.50 4.91 -0.51
CA ILE A 126 -5.71 6.36 -0.61
C ILE A 126 -5.40 6.85 -2.01
N TYR A 127 -6.34 7.59 -2.63
CA TYR A 127 -6.26 8.00 -4.04
C TYR A 127 -6.58 9.49 -4.26
N TRP A 128 -5.60 10.25 -4.77
CA TRP A 128 -5.81 11.57 -5.37
C TRP A 128 -6.05 11.36 -6.86
N ALA A 129 -7.27 11.67 -7.30
CA ALA A 129 -7.78 11.22 -8.58
C ALA A 129 -7.07 11.88 -9.77
N PHE A 130 -6.69 11.08 -10.76
CA PHE A 130 -6.19 11.57 -12.04
C PHE A 130 -7.20 12.52 -12.71
N GLY A 131 -6.69 13.59 -13.32
CA GLY A 131 -7.52 14.61 -13.98
C GLY A 131 -8.24 15.56 -13.01
N SER A 132 -8.02 15.43 -11.69
CA SER A 132 -8.55 16.34 -10.69
C SER A 132 -7.49 17.35 -10.22
N ALA A 133 -7.92 18.34 -9.43
CA ALA A 133 -7.03 19.30 -8.75
C ALA A 133 -6.80 18.90 -7.27
N ALA A 134 -6.77 17.60 -6.98
CA ALA A 134 -6.69 17.07 -5.62
C ALA A 134 -5.36 17.45 -4.95
N LYS A 135 -5.42 18.01 -3.74
CA LYS A 135 -4.26 18.43 -2.94
C LYS A 135 -4.37 17.95 -1.51
N GLY A 136 -3.25 18.03 -0.79
CA GLY A 136 -3.18 17.83 0.66
C GLY A 136 -2.21 16.70 1.04
N ASN A 137 -1.73 16.73 2.27
CA ASN A 137 -0.65 15.84 2.70
C ASN A 137 -1.18 14.53 3.26
N ILE A 138 -0.28 13.55 3.26
CA ILE A 138 -0.55 12.18 3.69
C ILE A 138 0.56 11.81 4.64
N HIS A 139 0.26 11.74 5.93
CA HIS A 139 1.32 11.49 6.88
C HIS A 139 0.95 10.72 8.12
N ASP A 140 1.94 10.03 8.68
CA ASP A 140 1.80 9.29 9.94
C ASP A 140 0.66 8.25 9.89
N ASN A 141 0.32 7.74 8.70
CA ASN A 141 -0.73 6.72 8.52
C ASN A 141 -0.15 5.31 8.56
N PHE A 142 -1.00 4.35 8.95
CA PHE A 142 -0.72 2.92 8.88
C PHE A 142 -1.63 2.25 7.85
N ILE A 143 -1.05 1.79 6.74
CA ILE A 143 -1.77 1.32 5.55
C ILE A 143 -1.35 -0.11 5.25
N TRP A 144 -2.31 -1.04 5.20
CA TRP A 144 -2.02 -2.45 4.97
C TRP A 144 -3.19 -3.20 4.32
N ASN A 145 -2.92 -4.38 3.76
CA ASN A 145 -3.92 -5.25 3.13
C ASN A 145 -4.74 -4.56 2.02
N TYR A 146 -4.07 -3.82 1.14
CA TYR A 146 -4.66 -3.27 -0.09
C TYR A 146 -4.42 -4.20 -1.28
N GLN A 147 -5.31 -4.22 -2.27
CA GLN A 147 -5.19 -5.11 -3.43
C GLN A 147 -4.19 -4.63 -4.49
N LYS A 148 -4.17 -3.34 -4.86
CA LYS A 148 -3.29 -2.80 -5.91
C LYS A 148 -2.34 -1.72 -5.40
N GLY A 149 -2.87 -0.70 -4.72
CA GLY A 149 -2.12 0.50 -4.35
C GLY A 149 -2.25 0.85 -2.88
N GLY A 150 -1.15 1.21 -2.21
CA GLY A 150 -1.24 1.81 -0.88
C GLY A 150 -1.68 3.26 -1.00
N ILE A 151 -0.77 4.12 -1.46
CA ILE A 151 -1.01 5.54 -1.71
C ILE A 151 -0.82 5.83 -3.19
N VAL A 152 -1.77 6.48 -3.83
CA VAL A 152 -1.68 6.86 -5.25
C VAL A 152 -2.04 8.33 -5.43
N VAL A 153 -1.11 9.12 -5.96
CA VAL A 153 -1.32 10.53 -6.31
C VAL A 153 -1.07 10.73 -7.80
N ASN A 154 -2.13 10.97 -8.56
CA ASN A 154 -2.04 11.02 -10.02
C ASN A 154 -2.56 12.34 -10.59
N GLY A 155 -1.86 12.84 -11.61
CA GLY A 155 -2.32 13.90 -12.50
C GLY A 155 -1.60 15.23 -12.31
N PRO A 156 -1.53 16.06 -13.36
CA PRO A 156 -0.66 17.24 -13.42
C PRO A 156 -1.03 18.36 -12.45
N ASN A 157 -2.26 18.33 -11.91
CA ASN A 157 -2.76 19.33 -10.97
C ASN A 157 -2.89 18.76 -9.55
N ALA A 158 -2.51 17.49 -9.36
CA ALA A 158 -2.52 16.85 -8.06
C ALA A 158 -1.20 17.11 -7.32
N SER A 159 -1.28 17.36 -6.02
CA SER A 159 -0.06 17.52 -5.20
C SER A 159 -0.20 17.01 -3.78
N SER A 160 0.90 16.46 -3.26
CA SER A 160 0.94 15.92 -1.90
C SER A 160 2.36 15.81 -1.35
N ASN A 161 2.53 16.15 -0.07
CA ASN A 161 3.68 15.68 0.71
C ASN A 161 3.31 14.36 1.40
N ILE A 162 4.00 13.28 1.03
CA ILE A 162 3.76 11.92 1.50
C ILE A 162 4.88 11.55 2.47
N GLN A 163 4.60 11.62 3.78
CA GLN A 163 5.65 11.49 4.78
C GLN A 163 5.31 10.61 5.98
N ASN A 164 6.30 9.91 6.53
CA ASN A 164 6.15 9.12 7.77
C ASN A 164 5.03 8.06 7.75
N ASN A 165 4.57 7.64 6.57
CA ASN A 165 3.57 6.57 6.48
C ASN A 165 4.24 5.20 6.59
N THR A 166 3.52 4.23 7.14
CA THR A 166 3.85 2.81 6.99
C THR A 166 2.89 2.18 6.00
N VAL A 167 3.40 1.61 4.92
CA VAL A 167 2.64 1.03 3.81
C VAL A 167 3.08 -0.41 3.58
N ILE A 168 2.21 -1.37 3.85
CA ILE A 168 2.51 -2.81 3.84
C ILE A 168 1.64 -3.53 2.80
N GLY A 169 2.28 -4.01 1.74
CA GLY A 169 1.67 -4.88 0.73
C GLY A 169 1.40 -6.28 1.26
N LEU A 170 0.94 -7.18 0.38
CA LEU A 170 0.52 -8.53 0.76
C LEU A 170 1.69 -9.51 0.92
N GLY A 171 2.91 -9.06 0.64
CA GLY A 171 4.05 -9.93 0.40
C GLY A 171 4.01 -10.51 -1.02
N PRO A 172 4.76 -11.61 -1.28
CA PRO A 172 4.79 -12.23 -2.60
C PRO A 172 3.41 -12.76 -3.01
N VAL A 173 2.81 -12.16 -4.05
CA VAL A 173 1.51 -12.57 -4.62
C VAL A 173 1.62 -12.77 -6.14
N ASN A 174 0.79 -13.64 -6.72
CA ASN A 174 0.86 -13.99 -8.15
C ASN A 174 -0.29 -13.43 -8.99
N PHE A 175 -1.28 -12.79 -8.36
CA PHE A 175 -2.48 -12.30 -9.04
C PHE A 175 -2.40 -10.82 -9.42
N ILE A 176 -1.58 -10.02 -8.74
CA ILE A 176 -1.45 -8.59 -9.02
C ILE A 176 -0.08 -8.04 -8.62
N ALA A 177 0.52 -7.22 -9.48
CA ALA A 177 1.70 -6.45 -9.11
C ALA A 177 1.27 -5.20 -8.32
N GLN A 178 1.50 -5.21 -7.01
CA GLN A 178 1.17 -4.09 -6.12
C GLN A 178 2.17 -2.94 -6.23
N ASN A 179 1.69 -1.72 -6.03
CA ASN A 179 2.50 -0.54 -5.82
C ASN A 179 2.27 -0.02 -4.39
N GLY A 180 3.33 0.20 -3.62
CA GLY A 180 3.20 0.75 -2.28
C GLY A 180 2.76 2.21 -2.31
N ILE A 181 3.65 3.07 -2.80
CA ILE A 181 3.37 4.48 -3.08
C ILE A 181 3.57 4.71 -4.58
N GLN A 182 2.60 5.35 -5.22
CA GLN A 182 2.70 5.79 -6.61
C GLN A 182 2.43 7.29 -6.70
N ALA A 183 3.36 8.03 -7.28
CA ALA A 183 3.11 9.38 -7.76
C ALA A 183 3.24 9.36 -9.29
N GLY A 184 2.25 9.89 -9.99
CA GLY A 184 2.16 9.63 -11.41
C GLY A 184 1.58 10.75 -12.24
N TYR A 185 1.87 10.67 -13.54
CA TYR A 185 1.27 11.44 -14.59
C TYR A 185 1.35 12.96 -14.33
N GLY A 186 2.54 13.42 -13.95
CA GLY A 186 2.84 14.83 -13.70
C GLY A 186 2.45 15.35 -12.31
N ALA A 187 2.08 14.47 -11.38
CA ALA A 187 1.80 14.88 -10.00
C ALA A 187 3.03 15.55 -9.35
N ASP A 188 2.77 16.61 -8.58
CA ASP A 188 3.79 17.31 -7.79
C ASP A 188 3.85 16.71 -6.38
N THR A 189 4.89 15.93 -6.10
CA THR A 189 4.99 15.21 -4.83
C THR A 189 6.38 15.31 -4.20
N GLN A 190 6.42 15.17 -2.88
CA GLN A 190 7.61 14.81 -2.13
C GLN A 190 7.28 13.55 -1.34
N ILE A 191 8.16 12.54 -1.39
CA ILE A 191 7.93 11.24 -0.78
C ILE A 191 9.08 10.95 0.18
N GLN A 192 8.84 11.09 1.48
CA GLN A 192 9.93 11.10 2.44
C GLN A 192 9.66 10.35 3.73
N GLN A 193 10.67 9.67 4.27
CA GLN A 193 10.59 9.06 5.60
C GLN A 193 9.47 8.00 5.76
N ASN A 194 8.97 7.43 4.66
CA ASN A 194 7.99 6.37 4.70
C ASN A 194 8.67 5.01 4.89
N THR A 195 7.96 4.07 5.51
CA THR A 195 8.32 2.64 5.49
C THR A 195 7.40 1.92 4.51
N VAL A 196 7.95 1.37 3.44
CA VAL A 196 7.16 0.72 2.37
C VAL A 196 7.66 -0.71 2.17
N SER A 197 6.78 -1.70 2.34
CA SER A 197 7.23 -3.09 2.37
C SER A 197 6.27 -4.07 1.72
N GLY A 198 6.79 -5.23 1.32
CA GLY A 198 5.99 -6.37 0.89
C GLY A 198 5.23 -6.17 -0.42
N ASN A 199 5.63 -5.24 -1.28
CA ASN A 199 5.12 -5.15 -2.64
C ASN A 199 5.95 -6.07 -3.53
N SER A 200 5.54 -7.34 -3.64
CA SER A 200 6.29 -8.35 -4.40
C SER A 200 5.38 -9.19 -5.27
N TYR A 201 5.75 -9.34 -6.53
CA TYR A 201 4.99 -10.05 -7.53
C TYR A 201 5.72 -11.32 -7.97
N THR A 202 4.98 -12.42 -8.05
CA THR A 202 5.49 -13.76 -8.42
C THR A 202 4.75 -14.36 -9.61
N GLY A 203 3.81 -13.61 -10.20
CA GLY A 203 3.00 -14.06 -11.32
C GLY A 203 3.67 -13.82 -12.68
N ALA A 204 2.94 -13.98 -13.76
CA ALA A 204 3.49 -13.90 -15.13
C ALA A 204 3.42 -12.47 -15.73
N ASN A 205 3.70 -12.34 -17.03
CA ASN A 205 3.49 -11.13 -17.84
C ASN A 205 4.51 -10.00 -17.65
N PHE A 206 5.78 -10.31 -17.37
CA PHE A 206 6.86 -9.30 -17.38
C PHE A 206 6.58 -8.12 -16.42
N ALA A 207 5.88 -8.40 -15.32
CA ALA A 207 5.42 -7.39 -14.38
C ALA A 207 6.25 -7.42 -13.10
N SER A 208 6.39 -6.25 -12.48
CA SER A 208 7.06 -6.10 -11.19
C SER A 208 6.27 -5.17 -10.28
N SER A 209 6.36 -5.42 -8.99
CA SER A 209 5.82 -4.53 -7.98
C SER A 209 6.75 -3.36 -7.66
N GLY A 210 6.19 -2.17 -7.49
CA GLY A 210 6.93 -1.00 -7.00
C GLY A 210 6.76 -0.83 -5.49
N GLY A 211 7.85 -0.62 -4.76
CA GLY A 211 7.80 -0.02 -3.43
C GLY A 211 7.31 1.42 -3.55
N ILE A 212 8.14 2.27 -4.15
CA ILE A 212 7.80 3.66 -4.51
C ILE A 212 7.97 3.84 -6.02
N LEU A 213 6.88 4.10 -6.73
CA LEU A 213 6.85 4.28 -8.19
C LEU A 213 6.57 5.74 -8.56
N LEU A 214 7.46 6.34 -9.34
CA LEU A 214 7.20 7.53 -10.12
C LEU A 214 6.93 7.12 -11.56
N VAL A 215 5.75 7.44 -12.10
CA VAL A 215 5.36 6.97 -13.43
C VAL A 215 4.79 8.11 -14.28
N GLY A 216 5.10 8.16 -15.57
CA GLY A 216 4.52 9.18 -16.44
C GLY A 216 5.11 9.21 -17.85
N GLY A 217 4.61 10.13 -18.67
CA GLY A 217 5.01 10.28 -20.05
C GLY A 217 4.05 9.58 -21.02
N ASP A 218 4.20 9.92 -22.30
CA ASP A 218 3.23 9.60 -23.35
C ASP A 218 2.98 8.09 -23.50
N CYS A 219 3.97 7.23 -23.24
CA CYS A 219 3.80 5.77 -23.22
C CYS A 219 2.66 5.34 -22.28
N TYR A 220 2.48 6.06 -21.17
CA TYR A 220 1.46 5.79 -20.17
C TYR A 220 0.22 6.68 -20.29
N GLY A 221 0.16 7.58 -21.28
CA GLY A 221 -1.01 8.44 -21.53
C GLY A 221 -1.16 9.64 -20.61
N GLY A 222 -0.08 10.11 -19.98
CA GLY A 222 -0.06 11.35 -19.18
C GLY A 222 1.31 12.01 -19.18
N PRO A 223 1.47 13.22 -18.63
CA PRO A 223 2.77 13.88 -18.62
C PRO A 223 3.79 13.13 -17.77
N ALA A 224 5.08 13.32 -18.05
CA ALA A 224 6.15 12.81 -17.20
C ALA A 224 6.00 13.36 -15.78
N THR A 225 6.25 12.52 -14.78
CA THR A 225 6.42 12.94 -13.39
C THR A 225 7.83 13.49 -13.25
N THR A 226 7.97 14.66 -12.64
CA THR A 226 9.24 15.39 -12.61
C THR A 226 9.45 16.05 -11.27
N ASN A 227 10.70 16.39 -10.95
CA ASN A 227 11.13 17.14 -9.77
C ASN A 227 10.66 16.52 -8.43
N THR A 228 10.37 15.22 -8.42
CA THR A 228 9.93 14.52 -7.21
C THR A 228 11.14 14.01 -6.44
N ARG A 229 11.15 14.28 -5.13
CA ARG A 229 12.19 13.73 -4.24
C ARG A 229 11.62 12.52 -3.49
N VAL A 230 12.25 11.37 -3.71
CA VAL A 230 12.07 10.15 -2.95
C VAL A 230 13.24 10.02 -1.97
N GLN A 231 13.05 10.50 -0.74
CA GLN A 231 14.17 10.68 0.20
C GLN A 231 13.97 10.06 1.58
N ASN A 232 15.03 9.44 2.11
CA ASN A 232 15.07 8.89 3.47
C ASN A 232 13.96 7.87 3.77
N ASN A 233 13.44 7.19 2.75
CA ASN A 233 12.45 6.13 2.94
C ASN A 233 13.15 4.79 3.28
N THR A 234 12.43 3.92 3.97
CA THR A 234 12.84 2.52 4.20
C THR A 234 11.99 1.60 3.33
N GLY A 235 12.62 0.87 2.41
CA GLY A 235 11.98 -0.09 1.51
C GLY A 235 12.38 -1.52 1.86
N LEU A 236 11.42 -2.41 2.15
CA LEU A 236 11.70 -3.79 2.59
C LEU A 236 10.95 -4.83 1.75
N GLY A 237 11.69 -5.71 1.07
CA GLY A 237 11.11 -6.83 0.33
C GLY A 237 10.19 -6.41 -0.82
N ASN A 238 10.46 -5.26 -1.46
CA ASN A 238 9.77 -4.85 -2.68
C ASN A 238 10.53 -5.39 -3.91
N ASP A 239 9.85 -5.71 -5.02
CA ASP A 239 10.56 -6.14 -6.23
C ASP A 239 11.46 -5.01 -6.76
N VAL A 240 10.89 -3.81 -6.92
CA VAL A 240 11.64 -2.58 -7.17
C VAL A 240 11.50 -1.65 -5.97
N GLY A 241 12.62 -1.27 -5.32
CA GLY A 241 12.59 -0.42 -4.12
C GLY A 241 12.07 0.99 -4.42
N VAL A 242 12.78 1.68 -5.30
CA VAL A 242 12.38 2.97 -5.89
C VAL A 242 12.42 2.83 -7.41
N TRP A 243 11.35 3.20 -8.09
CA TRP A 243 11.20 3.03 -9.53
C TRP A 243 10.82 4.35 -10.18
N PHE A 244 11.68 4.89 -11.03
CA PHE A 244 11.35 5.99 -11.93
C PHE A 244 11.05 5.42 -13.32
N SER A 245 9.86 5.68 -13.84
CA SER A 245 9.42 5.26 -15.17
C SER A 245 8.71 6.39 -15.89
N ASN A 246 9.50 7.25 -16.49
CA ASN A 246 9.08 8.38 -17.29
C ASN A 246 9.46 8.14 -18.76
N LEU A 247 8.47 7.75 -19.57
CA LEU A 247 8.70 7.25 -20.92
C LEU A 247 7.96 8.05 -22.00
N ASP A 248 8.62 8.29 -23.14
CA ASP A 248 8.07 8.97 -24.31
C ASP A 248 7.06 8.09 -25.09
N ALA A 249 6.52 8.60 -26.20
CA ALA A 249 5.50 7.89 -26.97
C ALA A 249 5.98 6.57 -27.62
N SER A 250 7.29 6.36 -27.72
CA SER A 250 7.91 5.11 -28.19
C SER A 250 8.33 4.21 -27.02
N CYS A 251 7.93 4.57 -25.80
CA CYS A 251 8.31 3.91 -24.55
C CYS A 251 9.83 3.87 -24.31
N ASN A 252 10.55 4.88 -24.81
CA ASN A 252 11.93 5.15 -24.41
C ASN A 252 11.97 6.16 -23.25
N PRO A 253 13.05 6.25 -22.47
CA PRO A 253 13.19 7.28 -21.46
C PRO A 253 13.02 8.67 -22.07
N VAL A 254 12.19 9.51 -21.45
CA VAL A 254 11.94 10.87 -21.94
C VAL A 254 13.24 11.63 -22.14
N SER A 255 13.31 12.48 -23.17
CA SER A 255 14.51 13.29 -23.45
C SER A 255 14.57 14.54 -22.57
N THR A 256 13.43 15.15 -22.28
CA THR A 256 13.29 16.27 -21.33
C THR A 256 13.65 15.81 -19.92
N SER A 257 14.49 16.58 -19.25
CA SER A 257 14.97 16.22 -17.91
C SER A 257 13.82 16.18 -16.89
N THR A 258 13.66 15.02 -16.25
CA THR A 258 12.70 14.71 -15.18
C THR A 258 13.19 15.22 -13.83
N LYS A 259 14.49 15.11 -13.54
CA LYS A 259 15.11 15.61 -12.29
C LYS A 259 14.51 15.01 -11.02
N ASP A 260 14.03 13.78 -11.11
CA ASP A 260 13.62 13.00 -9.97
C ASP A 260 14.86 12.56 -9.17
N ALA A 261 14.69 12.38 -7.87
CA ALA A 261 15.80 12.09 -6.98
C ALA A 261 15.48 10.96 -6.01
N ALA A 262 16.28 9.89 -6.05
CA ALA A 262 16.34 8.86 -5.02
C ALA A 262 17.51 9.18 -4.09
N HIS A 263 17.23 9.70 -2.89
CA HIS A 263 18.25 10.18 -1.97
C HIS A 263 18.15 9.54 -0.58
N GLY A 264 19.22 8.89 -0.11
CA GLY A 264 19.28 8.51 1.32
C GLY A 264 18.31 7.40 1.72
N ASN A 265 17.75 6.67 0.76
CA ASN A 265 16.81 5.59 1.06
C ASN A 265 17.56 4.34 1.54
N ALA A 266 16.95 3.59 2.46
CA ALA A 266 17.41 2.27 2.89
C ALA A 266 16.54 1.19 2.26
N LEU A 267 17.06 0.50 1.24
CA LEU A 267 16.33 -0.43 0.39
C LEU A 267 16.92 -1.83 0.57
N VAL A 268 16.11 -2.76 1.06
CA VAL A 268 16.56 -4.11 1.37
C VAL A 268 15.61 -5.14 0.77
N ASN A 269 16.15 -6.11 0.03
CA ASN A 269 15.38 -7.28 -0.38
C ASN A 269 16.21 -8.56 -0.22
N ASN A 270 15.77 -9.41 0.72
CA ASN A 270 16.43 -10.67 1.07
C ASN A 270 15.98 -11.89 0.25
N ALA A 271 15.19 -11.67 -0.80
CA ALA A 271 14.71 -12.74 -1.67
C ALA A 271 14.69 -12.32 -3.14
N VAL A 272 14.82 -13.31 -4.01
CA VAL A 272 14.50 -13.20 -5.43
C VAL A 272 13.15 -13.89 -5.62
N ASN A 273 12.07 -13.12 -5.50
CA ASN A 273 10.70 -13.62 -5.61
C ASN A 273 10.14 -13.42 -7.02
N ASN A 274 10.45 -12.28 -7.63
CA ASN A 274 10.03 -11.98 -8.98
C ASN A 274 10.97 -12.65 -9.97
N THR A 275 10.56 -13.83 -10.46
CA THR A 275 11.35 -14.70 -11.35
C THR A 275 10.97 -14.57 -12.83
N THR A 276 10.02 -13.69 -13.14
CA THR A 276 9.32 -13.58 -14.43
C THR A 276 9.22 -12.12 -14.93
N GLY A 277 9.70 -11.15 -14.14
CA GLY A 277 9.55 -9.73 -14.40
C GLY A 277 10.30 -9.25 -15.64
N ASN A 278 11.33 -9.99 -16.07
CA ASN A 278 12.01 -9.80 -17.36
C ASN A 278 11.72 -10.98 -18.31
N GLY A 279 10.49 -11.49 -18.26
CA GLY A 279 10.00 -12.57 -19.11
C GLY A 279 10.30 -13.95 -18.58
N ALA A 280 11.29 -14.61 -19.16
CA ALA A 280 11.75 -15.90 -18.69
C ALA A 280 12.73 -15.80 -17.50
N GLY A 281 13.10 -14.58 -17.11
CA GLY A 281 14.03 -14.30 -16.01
C GLY A 281 13.47 -13.27 -15.01
N PRO A 282 14.16 -13.12 -13.87
CA PRO A 282 13.72 -12.23 -12.81
C PRO A 282 13.73 -10.76 -13.24
N TYR A 283 12.96 -9.93 -12.55
CA TYR A 283 13.24 -8.49 -12.52
C TYR A 283 13.10 -7.94 -11.11
N GLN A 284 14.20 -7.48 -10.53
CA GLN A 284 14.23 -6.77 -9.25
C GLN A 284 15.35 -5.73 -9.25
N ALA A 285 15.09 -4.57 -8.65
CA ALA A 285 16.08 -3.51 -8.56
C ALA A 285 15.95 -2.75 -7.23
N GLY A 286 17.07 -2.37 -6.62
CA GLY A 286 17.03 -1.45 -5.48
C GLY A 286 16.46 -0.10 -5.93
N VAL A 287 17.12 0.51 -6.92
CA VAL A 287 16.59 1.66 -7.66
C VAL A 287 16.56 1.31 -9.15
N SER A 288 15.44 1.52 -9.83
CA SER A 288 15.35 1.49 -11.29
C SER A 288 15.07 2.89 -11.79
N ASP A 289 15.81 3.32 -12.81
CA ASP A 289 15.64 4.63 -13.42
C ASP A 289 15.39 4.51 -14.93
N GLN A 290 14.27 5.10 -15.35
CA GLN A 290 13.93 5.36 -16.74
C GLN A 290 13.42 6.79 -16.84
N GLY A 291 14.33 7.72 -17.11
CA GLY A 291 14.03 9.14 -17.18
C GLY A 291 15.19 9.92 -17.79
N SER A 292 15.35 11.18 -17.35
CA SER A 292 16.42 12.04 -17.83
C SER A 292 16.94 13.02 -16.77
N GLY A 293 18.24 12.98 -16.52
CA GLY A 293 18.90 13.88 -15.57
C GLY A 293 18.49 13.64 -14.11
N ASP A 294 18.11 12.41 -13.78
CA ASP A 294 17.72 12.00 -12.44
C ASP A 294 18.96 11.77 -11.55
N VAL A 295 18.74 11.82 -10.23
CA VAL A 295 19.81 11.71 -9.23
C VAL A 295 19.56 10.52 -8.30
N ILE A 296 20.52 9.60 -8.24
CA ILE A 296 20.50 8.42 -7.38
C ILE A 296 21.70 8.51 -6.44
N GLN A 297 21.47 9.00 -5.23
CA GLN A 297 22.55 9.37 -4.33
C GLN A 297 22.37 8.92 -2.88
N ASN A 298 23.45 8.51 -2.23
CA ASN A 298 23.50 8.20 -0.80
C ASN A 298 22.52 7.10 -0.34
N ASN A 299 22.02 6.27 -1.26
CA ASN A 299 21.13 5.17 -0.90
C ASN A 299 21.92 4.00 -0.33
N TYR A 300 21.31 3.29 0.61
CA TYR A 300 21.77 2.02 1.13
C TYR A 300 20.94 0.90 0.50
N ILE A 301 21.55 0.03 -0.31
CA ILE A 301 20.85 -0.94 -1.15
C ILE A 301 21.44 -2.32 -0.92
N CYS A 302 20.65 -3.26 -0.38
CA CYS A 302 21.20 -4.54 0.04
C CYS A 302 20.30 -5.75 -0.11
N GLY A 303 20.96 -6.90 -0.17
CA GLY A 303 20.36 -8.24 -0.14
C GLY A 303 20.37 -8.93 -1.50
N PRO A 304 20.15 -10.26 -1.55
CA PRO A 304 20.18 -11.04 -2.78
C PRO A 304 19.16 -10.58 -3.84
N GLY A 305 18.08 -9.90 -3.46
CA GLY A 305 17.14 -9.30 -4.42
C GLY A 305 17.71 -8.06 -5.12
N TYR A 306 18.71 -7.40 -4.52
CA TYR A 306 19.41 -6.22 -5.03
C TYR A 306 20.93 -6.49 -5.01
N PRO A 307 21.42 -7.42 -5.85
CA PRO A 307 22.76 -7.96 -5.71
C PRO A 307 23.84 -6.90 -5.94
N ALA A 308 24.99 -7.05 -5.27
CA ALA A 308 26.12 -6.14 -5.44
C ALA A 308 26.79 -6.21 -6.82
N THR A 309 26.49 -7.26 -7.57
CA THR A 309 26.86 -7.40 -8.97
C THR A 309 25.60 -7.69 -9.73
N ASP A 310 25.29 -6.82 -10.69
CA ASP A 310 24.10 -6.97 -11.50
C ASP A 310 24.19 -8.29 -12.29
N THR A 311 23.07 -8.99 -12.36
CA THR A 311 22.93 -10.25 -13.10
C THR A 311 21.66 -10.17 -13.95
N ASN A 312 21.40 -11.18 -14.80
CA ASN A 312 20.28 -11.21 -15.74
C ASN A 312 18.91 -10.87 -15.09
N GLY A 313 18.59 -9.58 -15.01
CA GLY A 313 17.36 -9.04 -14.42
C GLY A 313 17.42 -8.67 -12.93
N LEU A 314 18.56 -8.76 -12.25
CA LEU A 314 18.70 -8.33 -10.86
C LEU A 314 19.73 -7.22 -10.74
N PHE A 315 19.32 -6.11 -10.14
CA PHE A 315 20.13 -4.90 -10.07
C PHE A 315 20.18 -4.32 -8.66
N ALA A 316 21.32 -3.78 -8.26
CA ALA A 316 21.31 -2.81 -7.15
C ALA A 316 20.72 -1.48 -7.62
N ILE A 317 21.23 -0.97 -8.75
CA ILE A 317 20.76 0.25 -9.41
C ILE A 317 20.69 -0.03 -10.92
N ASP A 318 19.48 -0.08 -11.48
CA ASP A 318 19.28 -0.24 -12.92
C ASP A 318 19.20 1.14 -13.58
N THR A 319 20.26 1.50 -14.31
CA THR A 319 20.31 2.68 -15.19
C THR A 319 20.54 2.28 -16.64
N THR A 320 20.16 1.06 -17.04
CA THR A 320 20.41 0.57 -18.40
C THR A 320 19.55 1.27 -19.45
N ALA A 321 18.41 1.83 -19.04
CA ALA A 321 17.47 2.56 -19.89
C ALA A 321 17.13 3.91 -19.26
N THR A 322 18.10 4.82 -19.14
CA THR A 322 17.90 6.22 -18.69
C THR A 322 18.85 7.18 -19.41
N ASN A 323 18.51 8.46 -19.41
CA ASN A 323 19.31 9.52 -20.03
C ASN A 323 20.07 10.33 -18.97
N ASN A 324 21.41 10.33 -19.02
CA ASN A 324 22.26 11.19 -18.18
C ASN A 324 22.00 11.11 -16.64
N PRO A 325 21.89 9.92 -16.04
CA PRO A 325 21.67 9.81 -14.60
C PRO A 325 22.92 10.24 -13.82
N THR A 326 22.73 10.81 -12.63
CA THR A 326 23.80 11.02 -11.66
C THR A 326 23.74 9.96 -10.57
N VAL A 327 24.65 8.98 -10.60
CA VAL A 327 24.74 7.93 -9.58
C VAL A 327 25.97 8.16 -8.71
N LYS A 328 25.79 8.46 -7.41
CA LYS A 328 26.91 8.81 -6.52
C LYS A 328 26.71 8.30 -5.09
N ASN A 329 27.81 7.90 -4.44
CA ASN A 329 27.86 7.61 -3.00
C ASN A 329 26.80 6.60 -2.47
N ASN A 330 26.31 5.70 -3.32
CA ASN A 330 25.41 4.64 -2.88
C ASN A 330 26.21 3.51 -2.24
N THR A 331 25.72 2.98 -1.13
CA THR A 331 26.27 1.80 -0.46
C THR A 331 25.51 0.58 -0.93
N ILE A 332 26.22 -0.38 -1.52
CA ILE A 332 25.63 -1.62 -2.04
C ILE A 332 26.21 -2.81 -1.28
N CYS A 333 25.38 -3.75 -0.84
CA CYS A 333 25.85 -4.94 -0.13
C CYS A 333 25.06 -6.22 -0.41
N SER A 334 25.75 -7.36 -0.42
CA SER A 334 25.15 -8.64 -0.82
C SER A 334 24.24 -9.27 0.25
N ALA A 335 24.34 -8.85 1.51
CA ALA A 335 23.55 -9.38 2.61
C ALA A 335 22.99 -8.23 3.46
N ALA A 336 21.70 -8.28 3.77
CA ALA A 336 21.12 -7.30 4.67
C ALA A 336 21.71 -7.43 6.10
N PRO A 337 21.95 -6.31 6.80
CA PRO A 337 22.24 -6.33 8.22
C PRO A 337 21.08 -7.00 8.98
N ALA A 338 21.37 -7.84 9.97
CA ALA A 338 20.36 -8.53 10.78
C ALA A 338 19.32 -7.58 11.40
N ALA A 339 19.71 -6.35 11.74
CA ALA A 339 18.83 -5.32 12.27
C ALA A 339 17.75 -4.85 11.26
N MET A 340 18.04 -4.88 9.95
CA MET A 340 17.07 -4.55 8.89
C MET A 340 16.36 -5.79 8.34
N ALA A 341 16.94 -6.97 8.50
CA ALA A 341 16.27 -8.24 8.23
C ALA A 341 15.12 -8.53 9.23
N SER A 342 15.03 -7.77 10.31
CA SER A 342 14.00 -7.88 11.36
C SER A 342 12.69 -7.13 10.98
N ALA A 343 12.29 -7.17 9.71
CA ALA A 343 11.03 -6.62 9.20
C ALA A 343 9.77 -7.36 9.74
N ASN A 344 9.92 -8.29 10.68
CA ASN A 344 8.84 -8.92 11.44
C ASN A 344 8.28 -8.02 12.56
N LEU A 345 8.67 -6.75 12.65
CA LEU A 345 8.13 -5.80 13.62
C LEU A 345 7.38 -4.69 12.89
N LEU A 346 6.14 -5.00 12.50
CA LEU A 346 4.95 -4.16 12.72
C LEU A 346 3.75 -5.10 12.48
N ALA A 347 3.42 -5.90 13.48
CA ALA A 347 2.08 -6.47 13.55
C ALA A 347 1.09 -5.31 13.43
N ALA A 348 0.08 -5.44 12.58
CA ALA A 348 -1.02 -4.48 12.52
C ALA A 348 -1.46 -4.14 13.95
N PRO A 349 -1.72 -2.86 14.28
CA PRO A 349 -2.24 -2.52 15.60
C PRO A 349 -3.50 -3.36 15.78
N ARG A 350 -3.50 -4.24 16.80
CA ARG A 350 -4.70 -4.99 17.18
C ARG A 350 -5.78 -3.95 17.41
N GLY A 351 -6.85 -4.02 16.61
CA GLY A 351 -7.96 -3.05 16.60
C GLY A 351 -8.20 -2.48 17.98
N GLY A 352 -7.78 -1.22 18.16
CA GLY A 352 -8.04 -0.50 19.38
C GLY A 352 -9.53 -0.26 19.44
N ALA A 353 -10.22 -1.00 20.30
CA ALA A 353 -11.60 -0.72 20.65
C ALA A 353 -11.74 0.80 20.85
N ALA A 354 -12.65 1.39 20.09
CA ALA A 354 -13.02 2.79 20.24
C ALA A 354 -13.17 3.08 21.74
N LYS A 355 -12.40 4.03 22.26
CA LYS A 355 -12.68 4.58 23.59
C LYS A 355 -14.07 5.21 23.48
N ALA A 356 -15.05 4.55 24.08
CA ALA A 356 -16.35 5.16 24.34
C ALA A 356 -16.09 6.49 25.07
N SER A 357 -16.52 7.59 24.45
CA SER A 357 -16.64 8.86 25.17
C SER A 357 -17.58 8.66 26.36
N PRO A 358 -17.25 9.18 27.55
CA PRO A 358 -18.23 9.25 28.61
C PRO A 358 -19.34 10.19 28.17
N ALA A 359 -20.57 9.70 28.19
CA ALA A 359 -21.74 10.54 28.09
C ALA A 359 -21.71 11.58 29.22
N GLN A 360 -21.78 12.86 28.85
CA GLN A 360 -22.41 13.94 29.62
C GLN A 360 -23.14 14.85 28.64
#